data_AF-N8YIQ8-F1
#
_entry.id   AF-N8YIQ8-F1
#
_cell.length_a   1.000
_cell.length_b   1.000
_cell.length_c   1.000
_cell.angle_alpha   90.00
_cell.angle_beta   90.00
_cell.angle_gamma   90.00
#
_symmetry.space_group_name_H-M   'P 1'
#
loop_
_entity.id
_entity.type
_entity.pdbx_description
1 polymer ?
#
loop_
_entity_poly.entity_id
_entity_poly.type
_entity_poly.pdbx_seq_one_letter_code
_entity_poly.pdbx_strand_id
1 'polypeptide(L)'
;MSTNPMELLKKKVTSELIQEQDGLSNEKSALLSKFYPIFLSILTAKPEFIQKLKEIIMPSLSDLLGHNEQIKTVFLANISTAKLIPFETEQIINKAIPKCLTALTNEAGNDSSSILKYLKQHKDSIQSLLPTWVMSLLTPVGLILNQQNLNTESNHSSVNFGRKMGIFPIIGFLILGLLIVWLWQSCHHQQLEVPVDDLDASVAQ
;
A
#
# COMPACT_ATOMS: atom_id res chain seq x y z
N MET A 1 20.39 -1.17 -28.52
CA MET A 1 19.08 -1.19 -27.84
C MET A 1 19.35 -1.38 -26.36
N SER A 2 18.80 -0.53 -25.49
CA SER A 2 19.00 -0.70 -24.04
C SER A 2 18.34 -1.99 -23.58
N THR A 3 18.95 -2.67 -22.60
CA THR A 3 18.46 -3.94 -22.06
C THR A 3 17.08 -3.75 -21.46
N ASN A 4 16.17 -4.73 -21.52
CA ASN A 4 14.89 -4.62 -20.81
C ASN A 4 15.15 -4.47 -19.29
N PRO A 5 14.53 -3.50 -18.58
CA PRO A 5 14.74 -3.28 -17.15
C PRO A 5 14.52 -4.52 -16.29
N MET A 6 13.54 -5.35 -16.65
CA MET A 6 13.28 -6.60 -15.92
C MET A 6 14.43 -7.60 -16.04
N GLU A 7 14.97 -7.74 -17.24
CA GLU A 7 16.10 -8.63 -17.51
C GLU A 7 17.40 -8.11 -16.90
N LEU A 8 17.58 -6.78 -16.89
CA LEU A 8 18.67 -6.11 -16.20
C LEU A 8 18.66 -6.43 -14.70
N LEU A 9 17.51 -6.27 -14.03
CA LEU A 9 17.38 -6.51 -12.59
C LEU A 9 17.57 -7.98 -12.25
N LYS A 10 16.98 -8.91 -13.02
CA LYS A 10 17.22 -10.35 -12.86
C LYS A 10 18.71 -10.68 -12.97
N LYS A 11 19.39 -10.18 -13.99
CA LYS A 11 20.81 -10.51 -14.23
C LYS A 11 21.75 -9.91 -13.19
N LYS A 12 21.53 -8.66 -12.78
CA LYS A 12 22.47 -7.95 -11.89
C LYS A 12 22.13 -8.11 -10.41
N VAL A 13 20.85 -8.01 -10.05
CA VAL A 13 20.42 -7.95 -8.65
C VAL A 13 20.15 -9.34 -8.08
N THR A 14 19.45 -10.20 -8.84
CA THR A 14 19.15 -11.57 -8.36
C THR A 14 20.43 -12.38 -8.16
N SER A 15 21.37 -12.32 -9.12
CA SER A 15 22.66 -13.03 -9.03
C SER A 15 23.55 -12.56 -7.88
N GLU A 16 23.38 -11.33 -7.40
CA GLU A 16 24.14 -10.80 -6.26
C GLU A 16 23.49 -11.18 -4.91
N LEU A 17 22.16 -11.20 -4.83
CA LEU A 17 21.43 -11.49 -3.59
C LEU A 17 21.29 -12.99 -3.27
N ILE A 18 21.45 -13.86 -4.27
CA ILE A 18 21.26 -15.32 -4.11
C ILE A 18 22.54 -16.05 -3.65
N GLN A 19 23.69 -15.37 -3.58
CA GLN A 19 24.98 -16.01 -3.24
C GLN A 19 25.06 -16.55 -1.79
N GLU A 20 24.09 -16.24 -0.94
CA GLU A 20 24.00 -16.76 0.43
C GLU A 20 23.57 -18.26 0.43
N GLN A 21 24.38 -19.14 1.04
CA GLN A 21 24.13 -20.59 1.13
C GLN A 21 23.12 -20.94 2.25
N ASP A 22 21.86 -20.53 2.12
CA ASP A 22 20.80 -20.85 3.09
C ASP A 22 19.72 -21.81 2.55
N GLY A 23 19.87 -22.30 1.32
CA GLY A 23 18.87 -23.17 0.69
C GLY A 23 17.54 -22.47 0.39
N LEU A 24 17.49 -21.14 0.45
CA LEU A 24 16.34 -20.30 0.09
C LEU A 24 16.54 -19.56 -1.24
N SER A 25 17.57 -19.92 -2.01
CA SER A 25 17.93 -19.30 -3.29
C SER A 25 16.76 -19.22 -4.27
N ASN A 26 15.96 -20.28 -4.37
CA ASN A 26 14.82 -20.33 -5.28
C ASN A 26 13.69 -19.40 -4.81
N GLU A 27 13.45 -19.35 -3.51
CA GLU A 27 12.44 -18.52 -2.87
C GLU A 27 12.81 -17.04 -2.94
N LYS A 28 14.09 -16.70 -2.72
CA LYS A 28 14.66 -15.36 -2.96
C LYS A 28 14.49 -14.95 -4.42
N SER A 29 14.82 -15.84 -5.37
CA SER A 29 14.64 -15.58 -6.81
C SER A 29 13.18 -15.32 -7.18
N ALA A 30 12.27 -16.16 -6.67
CA ALA A 30 10.83 -16.03 -6.90
C ALA A 30 10.27 -14.75 -6.30
N LEU A 31 10.69 -14.40 -5.08
CA LEU A 31 10.34 -13.14 -4.42
C LEU A 31 10.80 -11.94 -5.24
N LEU A 32 12.07 -11.90 -5.63
CA LEU A 32 12.65 -10.81 -6.40
C LEU A 32 11.98 -10.66 -7.78
N SER A 33 11.65 -11.76 -8.43
CA SER A 33 10.93 -11.76 -9.70
C SER A 33 9.53 -11.15 -9.61
N LYS A 34 8.84 -11.32 -8.47
CA LYS A 34 7.57 -10.63 -8.17
C LYS A 34 7.77 -9.16 -7.81
N PHE A 35 8.87 -8.84 -7.13
CA PHE A 35 9.18 -7.49 -6.63
C PHE A 35 9.55 -6.52 -7.76
N TYR A 36 10.41 -6.94 -8.69
CA TYR A 36 10.93 -6.06 -9.74
C TYR A 36 9.88 -5.31 -10.56
N PRO A 37 8.83 -5.94 -11.12
CA PRO A 37 7.85 -5.20 -11.91
C PRO A 37 7.12 -4.17 -11.05
N ILE A 38 6.88 -4.46 -9.76
CA ILE A 38 6.24 -3.53 -8.83
C ILE A 38 7.16 -2.34 -8.57
N PHE A 39 8.43 -2.58 -8.23
CA PHE A 39 9.43 -1.53 -8.02
C PHE A 39 9.55 -0.60 -9.24
N LEU A 40 9.70 -1.18 -10.43
CA LEU A 40 9.81 -0.43 -11.68
C LEU A 40 8.54 0.39 -11.98
N SER A 41 7.38 -0.19 -11.71
CA SER A 41 6.10 0.49 -11.90
C SER A 41 5.92 1.66 -10.93
N ILE A 42 6.33 1.51 -9.67
CA ILE A 42 6.32 2.60 -8.67
C ILE A 42 7.20 3.75 -9.16
N LEU A 43 8.44 3.50 -9.58
CA LEU A 43 9.33 4.55 -10.08
C LEU A 43 8.80 5.24 -11.35
N THR A 44 8.11 4.49 -12.21
CA THR A 44 7.51 5.04 -13.43
C THR A 44 6.33 5.96 -13.12
N ALA A 45 5.53 5.62 -12.11
CA ALA A 45 4.34 6.36 -11.73
C ALA A 45 4.62 7.52 -10.74
N LYS A 46 5.67 7.40 -9.91
CA LYS A 46 6.15 8.41 -8.95
C LYS A 46 7.63 8.71 -9.19
N PRO A 47 7.97 9.46 -10.25
CA PRO A 47 9.37 9.71 -10.63
C PRO A 47 10.18 10.44 -9.55
N GLU A 48 9.52 11.16 -8.63
CA GLU A 48 10.16 11.78 -7.48
C GLU A 48 10.83 10.78 -6.53
N PHE A 49 10.36 9.52 -6.52
CA PHE A 49 10.97 8.46 -5.72
C PHE A 49 12.34 8.03 -6.25
N ILE A 50 12.63 8.23 -7.54
CA ILE A 50 13.96 7.94 -8.09
C ILE A 50 15.00 8.78 -7.38
N GLN A 51 14.78 10.10 -7.29
CA GLN A 51 15.72 11.00 -6.61
C GLN A 51 15.73 10.76 -5.11
N LYS A 52 14.56 10.68 -4.46
CA LYS A 52 14.46 10.49 -3.01
C LYS A 52 15.18 9.23 -2.53
N LEU A 53 14.96 8.09 -3.20
CA LEU A 53 15.60 6.83 -2.79
C LEU A 53 17.11 6.82 -3.02
N LYS A 54 17.62 7.63 -3.96
CA LYS A 54 19.08 7.79 -4.17
C LYS A 54 19.75 8.66 -3.11
N GLU A 55 19.02 9.59 -2.51
CA GLU A 55 19.52 10.46 -1.44
C GLU A 55 19.54 9.75 -0.08
N ILE A 56 18.73 8.70 0.08
CA ILE A 56 18.72 7.86 1.28
C ILE A 56 19.87 6.84 1.18
N ILE A 57 20.72 6.78 2.21
CA ILE A 57 21.88 5.88 2.27
C ILE A 57 21.45 4.40 2.19
N MET A 58 20.36 4.05 2.88
CA MET A 58 19.84 2.69 2.94
C MET A 58 18.32 2.71 2.76
N PRO A 59 17.83 2.85 1.52
CA PRO A 59 16.41 2.94 1.25
C PRO A 59 15.72 1.62 1.59
N SER A 60 14.54 1.74 2.21
CA SER A 60 13.71 0.63 2.67
C SER A 60 12.42 0.50 1.87
N LEU A 61 11.71 -0.61 2.08
CA LEU A 61 10.37 -0.82 1.56
C LEU A 61 9.40 0.27 2.04
N SER A 62 9.56 0.74 3.29
CA SER A 62 8.77 1.87 3.80
C SER A 62 9.02 3.15 2.98
N ASP A 63 10.27 3.44 2.63
CA ASP A 63 10.60 4.60 1.79
C ASP A 63 9.97 4.49 0.40
N LEU A 64 9.99 3.29 -0.19
CA LEU A 64 9.39 3.00 -1.50
C LEU A 64 7.85 3.10 -1.49
N LEU A 65 7.20 2.73 -0.37
CA LEU A 65 5.75 2.74 -0.21
C LEU A 65 5.20 4.01 0.44
N GLY A 66 6.05 5.03 0.65
CA GLY A 66 5.62 6.31 1.21
C GLY A 66 5.24 6.24 2.70
N HIS A 67 5.90 5.37 3.47
CA HIS A 67 5.73 5.21 4.93
C HIS A 67 4.30 4.84 5.36
N ASN A 68 3.56 4.13 4.50
CA ASN A 68 2.24 3.61 4.83
C ASN A 68 2.34 2.16 5.36
N GLU A 69 2.25 2.00 6.68
CA GLU A 69 2.36 0.69 7.34
C GLU A 69 1.28 -0.31 6.90
N GLN A 70 0.04 0.13 6.69
CA GLN A 70 -1.03 -0.76 6.22
C GLN A 70 -0.71 -1.35 4.85
N ILE A 71 -0.21 -0.49 3.94
CA ILE A 71 0.16 -0.90 2.59
C ILE A 71 1.37 -1.82 2.64
N LYS A 72 2.36 -1.55 3.50
CA LYS A 72 3.52 -2.42 3.72
C LYS A 72 3.10 -3.80 4.21
N THR A 73 2.20 -3.88 5.19
CA THR A 73 1.68 -5.16 5.70
C THR A 73 0.98 -5.96 4.60
N VAL A 74 0.08 -5.34 3.84
CA VAL A 74 -0.62 -6.01 2.74
C VAL A 74 0.36 -6.40 1.63
N PHE A 75 1.34 -5.55 1.32
CA PHE A 75 2.39 -5.83 0.35
C PHE A 75 3.16 -7.10 0.71
N LEU A 76 3.68 -7.16 1.94
CA LEU A 76 4.46 -8.29 2.43
C LEU A 76 3.62 -9.57 2.42
N ALA A 77 2.37 -9.51 2.89
CA ALA A 77 1.46 -10.65 2.89
C ALA A 77 1.20 -11.24 1.48
N ASN A 78 1.14 -10.40 0.44
CA ASN A 78 0.89 -10.85 -0.93
C ASN A 78 2.14 -11.28 -1.69
N ILE A 79 3.30 -10.69 -1.37
CA ILE A 79 4.53 -10.95 -2.12
C ILE A 79 5.34 -12.12 -1.56
N SER A 80 5.22 -12.39 -0.25
CA SER A 80 5.92 -13.47 0.42
C SER A 80 5.70 -14.82 -0.27
N THR A 81 6.74 -15.65 -0.21
CA THR A 81 6.69 -17.04 -0.67
C THR A 81 6.42 -17.94 0.53
N ALA A 82 5.90 -19.15 0.31
CA ALA A 82 5.44 -20.04 1.39
C ALA A 82 6.49 -20.36 2.47
N LYS A 83 7.79 -20.20 2.16
CA LYS A 83 8.91 -20.53 3.04
C LYS A 83 9.55 -19.31 3.73
N LEU A 84 9.26 -18.09 3.26
CA LEU A 84 9.84 -16.86 3.80
C LEU A 84 8.84 -16.19 4.73
N ILE A 85 9.29 -15.88 5.96
CA ILE A 85 8.47 -15.06 6.86
C ILE A 85 8.44 -13.60 6.39
N PRO A 86 7.44 -12.79 6.79
CA PRO A 86 7.32 -11.39 6.35
C PRO A 86 8.57 -10.54 6.68
N PHE A 87 9.20 -10.77 7.83
CA PHE A 87 10.42 -10.07 8.23
C PHE A 87 11.61 -10.34 7.29
N GLU A 88 11.86 -11.60 6.95
CA GLU A 88 12.90 -11.99 6.00
C GLU A 88 12.61 -11.45 4.60
N THR A 89 11.33 -11.50 4.19
CA THR A 89 10.85 -10.94 2.93
C THR A 89 11.19 -9.46 2.85
N GLU A 90 10.87 -8.68 3.89
CA GLU A 90 11.18 -7.26 3.96
C GLU A 90 12.70 -7.01 3.91
N GLN A 91 13.50 -7.77 4.66
CA GLN A 91 14.96 -7.64 4.63
C GLN A 91 15.56 -7.88 3.24
N ILE A 92 15.10 -8.93 2.54
CA ILE A 92 15.56 -9.24 1.17
C ILE A 92 15.21 -8.07 0.24
N ILE A 93 14.00 -7.52 0.35
CA ILE A 93 13.55 -6.39 -0.47
C ILE A 93 14.34 -5.12 -0.14
N ASN A 94 14.57 -4.82 1.14
CA ASN A 94 15.37 -3.67 1.57
C ASN A 94 16.81 -3.76 1.04
N LYS A 95 17.41 -4.96 1.00
CA LYS A 95 18.71 -5.19 0.34
C LYS A 95 18.64 -5.05 -1.18
N ALA A 96 17.50 -5.36 -1.80
CA ALA A 96 17.32 -5.31 -3.25
C ALA A 96 17.12 -3.90 -3.80
N ILE A 97 16.42 -3.02 -3.08
CA ILE A 97 16.12 -1.64 -3.52
C ILE A 97 17.39 -0.87 -3.96
N PRO A 98 18.45 -0.73 -3.13
CA PRO A 98 19.64 0.03 -3.52
C PRO A 98 20.41 -0.63 -4.68
N LYS A 99 20.39 -1.97 -4.77
CA LYS A 99 20.98 -2.71 -5.89
C LYS A 99 20.22 -2.47 -7.19
N CYS A 100 18.89 -2.42 -7.13
CA CYS A 100 18.05 -2.07 -8.28
C CYS A 100 18.32 -0.64 -8.76
N LEU A 101 18.40 0.33 -7.84
CA LEU A 101 18.72 1.71 -8.19
C LEU A 101 20.10 1.84 -8.83
N THR A 102 21.10 1.15 -8.28
CA THR A 102 22.45 1.10 -8.85
C THR A 102 22.45 0.48 -10.25
N ALA A 103 21.74 -0.64 -10.45
CA ALA A 103 21.62 -1.29 -11.75
C ALA A 103 20.96 -0.37 -12.79
N LEU A 104 19.87 0.30 -12.44
CA LEU A 104 19.17 1.27 -13.30
C LEU A 104 20.05 2.47 -13.64
N THR A 105 20.74 3.04 -12.64
CA THR A 105 21.67 4.17 -12.81
C THR A 105 22.79 3.81 -13.78
N ASN A 106 23.33 2.59 -13.67
CA ASN A 106 24.41 2.13 -14.54
C ASN A 106 23.98 1.86 -15.99
N GLU A 107 22.72 1.49 -16.22
CA GLU A 107 22.20 1.21 -17.57
C GLU A 107 21.63 2.47 -18.25
N ALA A 108 20.88 3.29 -17.51
CA ALA A 108 20.14 4.41 -18.06
C ALA A 108 20.86 5.76 -17.92
N GLY A 109 21.76 5.91 -16.96
CA GLY A 109 22.39 7.17 -16.58
C GLY A 109 22.06 7.59 -15.14
N ASN A 110 22.90 8.47 -14.58
CA ASN A 110 22.80 8.84 -13.17
C ASN A 110 21.64 9.81 -12.88
N ASP A 111 21.17 10.59 -13.84
CA ASP A 111 20.08 11.53 -13.59
C ASP A 111 18.70 10.82 -13.58
N SER A 112 17.81 11.32 -12.73
CA SER A 112 16.46 10.75 -12.57
C SER A 112 15.62 10.80 -13.86
N SER A 113 15.92 11.75 -14.76
CA SER A 113 15.19 11.92 -16.02
C SER A 113 15.54 10.84 -17.05
N SER A 114 16.81 10.45 -17.11
CA SER A 114 17.30 9.36 -17.97
C SER A 114 16.77 8.01 -17.52
N ILE A 115 16.77 7.74 -16.21
CA ILE A 115 16.13 6.54 -15.64
C ILE A 115 14.65 6.53 -15.99
N LEU A 116 13.92 7.63 -15.80
CA LEU A 116 12.49 7.70 -16.14
C LEU A 116 12.23 7.48 -17.63
N LYS A 117 13.04 8.08 -18.52
CA LYS A 117 12.93 7.89 -19.97
C LYS A 117 13.12 6.43 -20.35
N TYR A 118 14.14 5.79 -19.78
CA TYR A 118 14.40 4.37 -19.95
C TYR A 118 13.23 3.50 -19.49
N LEU A 119 12.68 3.75 -18.29
CA LEU A 119 11.52 3.00 -17.81
C LEU A 119 10.27 3.19 -18.68
N LYS A 120 10.00 4.43 -19.13
CA LYS A 120 8.89 4.74 -20.03
C LYS A 120 8.98 4.03 -21.38
N GLN A 121 10.20 3.87 -21.92
CA GLN A 121 10.43 3.12 -23.15
C GLN A 121 10.02 1.64 -23.03
N HIS A 122 10.06 1.08 -21.82
CA HIS A 122 9.72 -0.32 -21.54
C HIS A 122 8.42 -0.48 -20.74
N LYS A 123 7.57 0.56 -20.70
CA LYS A 123 6.35 0.59 -19.88
C LYS A 123 5.46 -0.63 -20.10
N ASP A 124 5.18 -0.98 -21.36
CA ASP A 124 4.26 -2.06 -21.68
C ASP A 124 4.77 -3.42 -21.16
N SER A 125 6.09 -3.65 -21.26
CA SER A 125 6.73 -4.86 -20.74
C SER A 125 6.75 -4.92 -19.22
N ILE A 126 6.89 -3.78 -18.54
CA ILE A 126 6.82 -3.72 -17.07
C ILE A 126 5.39 -4.02 -16.62
N GLN A 127 4.41 -3.38 -17.28
CA GLN A 127 3.00 -3.51 -16.92
C GLN A 127 2.45 -4.92 -17.16
N SER A 128 2.89 -5.61 -18.23
CA SER A 128 2.47 -6.99 -18.49
C SER A 128 2.94 -8.00 -17.44
N LEU A 129 3.94 -7.64 -16.63
CA LEU A 129 4.52 -8.49 -15.59
C LEU A 129 4.03 -8.14 -14.19
N LEU A 130 3.13 -7.16 -14.05
CA LEU A 130 2.57 -6.77 -12.76
C LEU A 130 1.55 -7.81 -12.25
N PRO A 131 1.66 -8.25 -11.00
CA PRO A 131 0.60 -9.02 -10.36
C PRO A 131 -0.71 -8.23 -10.28
N THR A 132 -1.84 -8.90 -10.49
CA THR A 132 -3.17 -8.27 -10.55
C THR A 132 -3.59 -7.59 -9.24
N TRP A 133 -3.15 -8.09 -8.08
CA TRP A 133 -3.45 -7.52 -6.76
C TRP A 133 -2.78 -6.17 -6.51
N VAL A 134 -1.72 -5.84 -7.25
CA VAL A 134 -0.90 -4.63 -7.04
C VAL A 134 -1.70 -3.36 -7.33
N MET A 135 -2.65 -3.43 -8.26
CA MET A 135 -3.50 -2.30 -8.64
C MET A 135 -4.31 -1.78 -7.44
N SER A 136 -4.96 -2.70 -6.72
CA SER A 136 -5.75 -2.37 -5.53
C SER A 136 -4.89 -1.85 -4.38
N LEU A 137 -3.64 -2.34 -4.27
CA LEU A 137 -2.73 -1.93 -3.21
C LEU A 137 -2.14 -0.53 -3.43
N LEU A 138 -1.83 -0.19 -4.68
CA LEU A 138 -1.13 1.05 -5.02
C LEU A 138 -2.09 2.23 -5.25
N THR A 139 -3.39 1.97 -5.48
CA THR A 139 -4.41 3.02 -5.64
C THR A 139 -4.43 4.04 -4.48
N PRO A 140 -4.42 3.63 -3.19
CA PRO A 140 -4.40 4.56 -2.05
C PRO A 140 -3.11 5.40 -1.94
N VAL A 141 -1.99 4.96 -2.54
CA VAL A 141 -0.72 5.72 -2.61
C VAL A 141 -0.79 6.82 -3.68
N GLY A 142 -1.90 6.93 -4.39
CA GLY A 142 -2.02 7.80 -5.57
C GLY A 142 -1.18 7.28 -6.75
N LEU A 143 -0.90 5.98 -6.77
CA LEU A 143 -0.26 5.27 -7.87
C LEU A 143 -1.37 4.64 -8.72
N ILE A 144 -2.15 5.48 -9.42
CA ILE A 144 -3.10 4.98 -10.43
C ILE A 144 -2.26 4.52 -11.62
N LEU A 145 -1.99 3.22 -11.69
CA LEU A 145 -1.37 2.62 -12.86
C LEU A 145 -2.44 2.62 -13.96
N ASN A 146 -2.32 3.53 -14.93
CA ASN A 146 -3.29 3.66 -16.02
C ASN A 146 -3.21 2.42 -16.92
N GLN A 147 -4.05 1.42 -16.66
CA GLN A 147 -4.30 0.27 -17.52
C GLN A 147 -5.49 0.60 -18.42
N GLN A 148 -5.24 1.12 -19.61
CA GLN A 148 -6.33 1.32 -20.58
C GLN A 148 -6.71 0.05 -21.35
N ASN A 149 -6.20 -1.13 -20.99
CA ASN A 149 -6.57 -2.40 -21.66
C ASN A 149 -6.42 -3.63 -20.77
N LEU A 150 -7.30 -3.84 -19.80
CA LEU A 150 -7.53 -5.18 -19.24
C LEU A 150 -9.03 -5.45 -19.14
N ASN A 151 -9.64 -5.65 -20.30
CA ASN A 151 -10.81 -6.51 -20.38
C ASN A 151 -10.31 -7.95 -20.63
N THR A 152 -10.79 -8.87 -19.79
CA THR A 152 -10.94 -10.31 -20.06
C THR A 152 -9.65 -11.15 -20.02
N GLU A 153 -9.44 -11.94 -18.96
CA GLU A 153 -9.93 -13.33 -18.88
C GLU A 153 -9.53 -13.98 -17.54
N SER A 154 -10.50 -14.70 -16.96
CA SER A 154 -10.44 -15.42 -15.68
C SER A 154 -9.62 -16.70 -15.74
N ASN A 155 -9.11 -17.17 -14.59
CA ASN A 155 -9.31 -18.54 -14.08
C ASN A 155 -8.63 -18.72 -12.71
N HIS A 156 -9.40 -18.68 -11.62
CA HIS A 156 -9.56 -19.83 -10.71
C HIS A 156 -10.50 -19.52 -9.53
N SER A 157 -11.49 -20.41 -9.39
CA SER A 157 -12.22 -20.77 -8.16
C SER A 157 -13.19 -19.74 -7.56
N SER A 158 -14.39 -19.75 -8.11
CA SER A 158 -15.64 -19.27 -7.52
C SER A 158 -15.97 -19.98 -6.19
N VAL A 159 -16.02 -19.25 -5.08
CA VAL A 159 -16.95 -19.56 -4.00
C VAL A 159 -18.27 -18.90 -4.37
N ASN A 160 -19.30 -19.73 -4.58
CA ASN A 160 -20.65 -19.29 -4.84
C ASN A 160 -21.17 -18.46 -3.65
N PHE A 161 -21.39 -17.16 -3.85
CA PHE A 161 -22.40 -16.44 -3.08
C PHE A 161 -23.42 -15.88 -4.05
N GLY A 162 -24.56 -16.56 -4.10
CA GLY A 162 -25.69 -16.20 -4.94
C GLY A 162 -26.25 -14.84 -4.53
N ARG A 163 -26.26 -13.93 -5.51
CA ARG A 163 -27.47 -13.21 -5.96
C ARG A 163 -28.35 -12.61 -4.84
N LYS A 164 -28.19 -11.31 -4.58
CA LYS A 164 -29.34 -10.38 -4.56
C LYS A 164 -28.90 -8.91 -4.65
N MET A 165 -29.31 -8.27 -5.75
CA MET A 165 -29.49 -6.82 -5.82
C MET A 165 -30.51 -6.42 -4.74
N GLY A 166 -30.19 -5.44 -3.89
CA GLY A 166 -31.07 -4.96 -2.83
C GLY A 166 -30.62 -3.62 -2.26
N ILE A 167 -31.32 -2.57 -2.65
CA ILE A 167 -31.19 -1.20 -2.16
C ILE A 167 -31.79 -1.14 -0.75
N PHE A 168 -31.04 -0.73 0.28
CA PHE A 168 -31.61 -0.36 1.59
C PHE A 168 -30.74 0.65 2.38
N PRO A 169 -30.93 1.97 2.19
CA PRO A 169 -30.53 2.99 3.14
C PRO A 169 -31.75 3.49 3.92
N ILE A 170 -32.30 2.68 4.84
CA ILE A 170 -33.47 3.09 5.65
C ILE A 170 -33.26 2.82 7.15
N ILE A 171 -32.45 1.82 7.52
CA ILE A 171 -32.16 1.52 8.93
C ILE A 171 -31.39 2.66 9.64
N GLY A 172 -30.49 3.35 8.93
CA GLY A 172 -29.70 4.45 9.49
C GLY A 172 -30.55 5.68 9.85
N PHE A 173 -31.56 6.00 9.05
CA PHE A 173 -32.45 7.13 9.31
C PHE A 173 -33.37 6.89 10.52
N LEU A 174 -33.75 5.63 10.77
CA LEU A 174 -34.61 5.27 11.90
C LEU A 174 -33.88 5.42 13.24
N ILE A 175 -32.59 5.08 13.28
CA ILE A 175 -31.72 5.27 14.46
C ILE A 175 -31.40 6.75 14.67
N LEU A 176 -31.18 7.50 13.59
CA LEU A 176 -30.89 8.93 13.67
C LEU A 176 -32.11 9.75 14.17
N GLY A 177 -33.33 9.40 13.74
CA GLY A 177 -34.55 10.02 14.26
C GLY A 177 -34.77 9.75 15.75
N LEU A 178 -34.49 8.52 16.21
CA LEU A 178 -34.65 8.12 17.62
C LEU A 178 -33.66 8.85 18.54
N LEU A 179 -32.43 9.09 18.08
CA LEU A 179 -31.42 9.87 18.80
C LEU A 179 -31.80 11.35 18.93
N ILE A 180 -32.42 11.95 17.91
CA ILE A 180 -32.86 13.36 17.95
C ILE A 180 -34.00 13.54 18.97
N VAL A 181 -34.98 12.64 18.98
CA VAL A 181 -36.08 12.68 19.98
C VAL A 181 -35.55 12.47 21.39
N TRP A 182 -34.60 11.54 21.56
CA TRP A 182 -34.01 11.26 22.87
C TRP A 182 -33.16 12.42 23.41
N LEU A 183 -32.42 13.12 22.54
CA LEU A 183 -31.68 14.33 22.91
C LEU A 183 -32.62 15.49 23.29
N TRP A 184 -33.77 15.63 22.64
CA TRP A 184 -34.77 16.66 22.98
C TRP A 184 -35.49 16.38 24.31
N GLN A 185 -35.77 15.11 24.63
CA GLN A 185 -36.34 14.70 25.90
C GLN A 185 -35.37 14.95 27.08
N SER A 186 -34.07 14.74 26.85
CA SER A 186 -33.03 14.94 27.86
C SER A 186 -32.78 16.42 28.20
N CYS A 187 -33.02 17.33 27.25
CA CYS A 187 -32.84 18.78 27.46
C CYS A 187 -33.99 19.46 28.24
N HIS A 188 -35.16 18.81 28.36
CA HIS A 188 -36.31 19.36 29.12
C HIS A 188 -36.28 19.01 30.62
N HIS A 189 -35.27 18.29 31.12
CA HIS A 189 -35.14 17.91 32.54
C HIS A 189 -34.27 18.88 33.38
N GLN A 190 -34.14 20.14 32.96
CA GLN A 190 -33.47 21.16 33.77
C GLN A 190 -34.36 22.38 33.99
N GLN A 191 -35.47 22.21 34.72
CA GLN A 191 -36.06 23.29 35.51
C GLN A 191 -36.65 22.75 36.81
N LEU A 192 -36.42 23.54 37.89
CA LEU A 192 -36.92 23.44 39.28
C LEU A 192 -36.06 22.50 40.16
N GLU A 193 -35.44 22.90 41.27
CA GLU A 193 -35.76 23.94 42.27
C GLU A 193 -34.48 24.54 42.90
N VAL A 194 -34.44 25.85 43.09
CA VAL A 194 -33.71 26.48 44.20
C VAL A 194 -34.78 27.19 45.02
N PRO A 195 -35.10 26.74 46.24
CA PRO A 195 -35.91 27.53 47.15
C PRO A 195 -35.05 28.65 47.73
N VAL A 196 -35.36 29.89 47.36
CA VAL A 196 -35.12 31.05 48.20
C VAL A 196 -36.45 31.32 48.87
N ASP A 197 -36.53 31.01 50.16
CA ASP A 197 -37.45 31.70 51.05
C ASP A 197 -36.71 32.14 52.30
N ASP A 198 -37.12 33.32 52.70
CA ASP A 198 -36.53 34.26 53.63
C ASP A 198 -36.86 33.92 55.10
N LEU A 199 -36.07 34.51 55.98
CA LEU A 199 -36.45 35.03 57.31
C LEU A 199 -36.94 34.09 58.44
N ASP A 200 -36.10 34.06 59.49
CA ASP A 200 -36.34 34.68 60.81
C ASP A 200 -36.33 33.76 62.07
N ALA A 201 -35.73 34.34 63.11
CA ALA A 201 -35.89 34.08 64.55
C ALA A 201 -35.34 32.79 65.22
N SER A 202 -34.27 32.96 66.02
CA SER A 202 -34.22 32.71 67.50
C SER A 202 -32.75 32.50 67.93
N VAL A 203 -32.05 33.46 68.56
CA VAL A 203 -32.09 33.82 69.99
C VAL A 203 -31.94 32.63 70.95
N ALA A 204 -30.82 32.64 71.67
CA ALA A 204 -30.54 32.09 73.01
C ALA A 204 -30.75 30.59 73.26
N GLN A 205 -29.65 29.86 73.53
CA GLN A 205 -29.29 29.40 74.88
C GLN A 205 -27.84 28.92 74.92
#